data_AF-A0A349DNK7-F1
#
_entry.id   AF-A0A349DNK7-F1
#
_cell.length_a   1.000
_cell.length_b   1.000
_cell.length_c   1.000
_cell.angle_alpha   90.00
_cell.angle_beta   90.00
_cell.angle_gamma   90.00
#
_symmetry.space_group_name_H-M   'P 1'
#
loop_
_entity.id
_entity.type
_entity.pdbx_description
1 polymer ?
#
loop_
_entity_poly.entity_id
_entity_poly.type
_entity_poly.pdbx_seq_one_letter_code
_entity_poly.pdbx_strand_id
1 'polypeptide(L)'
;MKKLILVDPNPSVFSALHVAFEPHDQVEVVQDFFEKLPAFDCMVSAANSFGLMDGGVDLAIINYFGIELQYRVQERIIKGFRGEQPVGTSIIVPTQNPKHPYIAHTPTMRVPLRISRTDNVYNAMFAMLLAVEQHNQSGKYKIDIVACPGLGTATGGVSHEEAARQMELAYRNFMNPPQGITWKYAKKRQQEVIYGGDVFN
;
A
#
# COMPACT_ATOMS: atom_id res chain seq x y z
N MET A 1 12.02 7.55 0.88
CA MET A 1 12.05 6.20 1.47
C MET A 1 13.38 5.56 1.12
N LYS A 2 14.03 4.92 2.09
CA LYS A 2 15.30 4.20 1.93
C LYS A 2 15.10 2.69 1.89
N LYS A 3 14.04 2.17 2.53
CA LYS A 3 13.75 0.74 2.61
C LYS A 3 12.25 0.47 2.63
N LEU A 4 11.82 -0.53 1.88
CA LEU A 4 10.48 -1.12 1.96
C LEU A 4 10.59 -2.49 2.61
N ILE A 5 9.81 -2.75 3.66
CA ILE A 5 9.68 -4.04 4.30
C ILE A 5 8.30 -4.57 3.96
N LEU A 6 8.24 -5.64 3.15
CA LEU A 6 7.03 -6.39 2.89
C LEU A 6 6.87 -7.43 4.00
N VAL A 7 5.82 -7.32 4.80
CA VAL A 7 5.64 -8.13 6.02
C VAL A 7 4.26 -8.78 6.06
N ASP A 8 4.21 -10.11 6.10
CA ASP A 8 2.94 -10.83 6.18
C ASP A 8 3.12 -12.17 6.93
N PRO A 9 2.25 -12.51 7.91
CA PRO A 9 2.35 -13.77 8.63
C PRO A 9 1.96 -14.99 7.78
N ASN A 10 1.25 -14.79 6.66
CA ASN A 10 0.82 -15.88 5.79
C ASN A 10 2.00 -16.37 4.93
N PRO A 11 2.40 -17.64 5.02
CA PRO A 11 3.55 -18.18 4.27
C PRO A 11 3.35 -18.12 2.75
N SER A 12 2.11 -18.22 2.26
CA SER A 12 1.81 -18.14 0.83
C SER A 12 1.97 -16.71 0.30
N VAL A 13 1.57 -15.71 1.10
CA VAL A 13 1.79 -14.30 0.77
C VAL A 13 3.28 -13.99 0.79
N PHE A 14 3.99 -14.41 1.85
CA PHE A 14 5.44 -14.28 1.94
C PHE A 14 6.15 -14.87 0.73
N SER A 15 5.83 -16.12 0.37
CA SER A 15 6.47 -16.82 -0.76
C SER A 15 6.27 -16.07 -2.08
N ALA A 16 5.04 -15.63 -2.37
CA ALA A 16 4.74 -14.88 -3.58
C ALA A 16 5.46 -13.52 -3.62
N LEU A 17 5.49 -12.78 -2.50
CA LEU A 17 6.20 -11.50 -2.41
C LEU A 17 7.71 -11.69 -2.50
N HIS A 18 8.26 -12.72 -1.87
CA HIS A 18 9.69 -13.02 -1.90
C HIS A 18 10.17 -13.31 -3.33
N VAL A 19 9.42 -14.13 -4.08
CA VAL A 19 9.73 -14.42 -5.49
C VAL A 19 9.60 -13.16 -6.36
N ALA A 20 8.52 -12.40 -6.21
CA ALA A 20 8.30 -11.21 -7.04
C ALA A 20 9.34 -10.12 -6.78
N PHE A 21 9.75 -9.94 -5.52
CA PHE A 21 10.65 -8.85 -5.11
C PHE A 21 12.13 -9.24 -5.02
N GLU A 22 12.51 -10.49 -5.32
CA GLU A 22 13.90 -10.96 -5.35
C GLU A 22 14.87 -10.00 -6.10
N PRO A 23 14.49 -9.39 -7.25
CA PRO A 23 15.42 -8.51 -7.98
C PRO A 23 15.66 -7.13 -7.33
N HIS A 24 15.00 -6.80 -6.21
CA HIS A 24 14.99 -5.46 -5.63
C HIS A 24 15.71 -5.41 -4.27
N ASP A 25 17.01 -5.12 -4.27
CA ASP A 25 17.87 -5.08 -3.06
C ASP A 25 17.39 -4.13 -1.94
N GLN A 26 16.59 -3.12 -2.29
CA GLN A 26 16.03 -2.15 -1.34
C GLN A 26 14.73 -2.62 -0.67
N VAL A 27 14.26 -3.82 -1.01
CA VAL A 27 13.06 -4.44 -0.47
C VAL A 27 13.45 -5.64 0.37
N GLU A 28 13.00 -5.65 1.62
CA GLU A 28 13.09 -6.81 2.50
C GLU A 28 11.72 -7.48 2.55
N VAL A 29 11.69 -8.81 2.51
CA VAL A 29 10.45 -9.60 2.67
C VAL A 29 10.57 -10.42 3.95
N VAL A 30 9.61 -10.26 4.86
CA VAL A 30 9.61 -10.85 6.20
C VAL A 30 8.32 -11.63 6.42
N GLN A 31 8.44 -12.90 6.82
CA GLN A 31 7.29 -13.70 7.25
C GLN A 31 7.04 -13.51 8.76
N ASP A 32 6.40 -12.41 9.14
CA ASP A 32 6.03 -12.17 10.54
C ASP A 32 4.86 -11.17 10.64
N PHE A 33 4.50 -10.84 11.88
CA PHE A 33 3.63 -9.74 12.23
C PHE A 33 4.43 -8.42 12.25
N PHE A 34 3.83 -7.31 11.79
CA PHE A 34 4.54 -6.03 11.69
C PHE A 34 5.00 -5.51 13.07
N GLU A 35 4.28 -5.88 14.13
CA GLU A 35 4.56 -5.54 15.53
C GLU A 35 5.91 -6.08 16.00
N LYS A 36 6.43 -7.12 15.34
CA LYS A 36 7.73 -7.73 15.65
C LYS A 36 8.89 -7.15 14.83
N LEU A 37 8.61 -6.28 13.87
CA LEU A 37 9.67 -5.62 13.12
C LEU A 37 10.51 -4.75 14.06
N PRO A 38 11.85 -4.76 13.93
CA PRO A 38 12.73 -4.03 14.83
C PRO A 38 12.58 -2.51 14.70
N ALA A 39 12.24 -2.02 13.48
CA ALA A 39 12.01 -0.62 13.20
C ALA A 39 11.20 -0.43 11.91
N PHE A 40 10.32 0.56 11.92
CA PHE A 40 9.67 1.13 10.74
C PHE A 40 9.14 2.53 11.08
N ASP A 41 9.12 3.45 10.13
CA ASP A 41 8.61 4.80 10.35
C ASP A 41 7.12 4.90 10.00
N CYS A 42 6.70 4.11 9.01
CA CYS A 42 5.35 4.13 8.48
C CYS A 42 4.81 2.72 8.26
N MET A 43 3.65 2.41 8.84
CA MET A 43 2.91 1.19 8.54
C MET A 43 1.87 1.45 7.45
N VAL A 44 1.73 0.57 6.46
CA VAL A 44 0.67 0.67 5.45
C VAL A 44 -0.59 -0.03 5.94
N SER A 45 -1.73 0.66 5.87
CA SER A 45 -3.05 0.09 6.14
C SER A 45 -3.74 -0.26 4.81
N ALA A 46 -4.01 -1.55 4.62
CA ALA A 46 -4.65 -2.12 3.43
C ALA A 46 -6.18 -1.97 3.50
N ALA A 47 -6.63 -0.72 3.48
CA ALA A 47 -7.90 -0.31 4.05
C ALA A 47 -9.12 -0.42 3.11
N ASN A 48 -10.27 -0.02 3.67
CA ASN A 48 -11.44 0.44 2.91
C ASN A 48 -11.46 1.98 2.78
N SER A 49 -12.31 2.52 1.92
CA SER A 49 -12.40 3.96 1.63
C SER A 49 -12.93 4.84 2.79
N PHE A 50 -13.41 4.26 3.88
CA PHE A 50 -14.11 4.97 4.96
C PHE A 50 -13.33 4.99 6.29
N GLY A 51 -12.14 4.40 6.33
CA GLY A 51 -11.30 4.39 7.53
C GLY A 51 -11.87 3.58 8.69
N LEU A 52 -12.71 2.57 8.40
CA LEU A 52 -13.10 1.56 9.38
C LEU A 52 -11.96 0.54 9.49
N MET A 53 -11.40 0.37 10.68
CA MET A 53 -10.13 -0.35 10.88
C MET A 53 -10.29 -1.53 11.86
N ASP A 54 -11.34 -2.33 11.68
CA ASP A 54 -11.81 -3.35 12.62
C ASP A 54 -11.58 -4.81 12.16
N GLY A 55 -10.87 -5.01 11.04
CA GLY A 55 -10.57 -6.34 10.49
C GLY A 55 -9.13 -6.52 9.99
N GLY A 56 -8.68 -7.76 9.91
CA GLY A 56 -7.38 -8.12 9.32
C GLY A 56 -6.19 -7.34 9.90
N VAL A 57 -5.32 -6.86 9.02
CA VAL A 57 -4.15 -6.03 9.42
C VAL A 57 -4.57 -4.71 10.06
N ASP A 58 -5.72 -4.13 9.68
CA ASP A 58 -6.19 -2.88 10.26
C ASP A 58 -6.57 -3.04 11.74
N LEU A 59 -7.18 -4.17 12.11
CA LEU A 59 -7.45 -4.48 13.52
C LEU A 59 -6.15 -4.62 14.32
N ALA A 60 -5.12 -5.25 13.75
CA ALA A 60 -3.81 -5.35 14.40
C ALA A 60 -3.15 -3.97 14.58
N ILE A 61 -3.25 -3.10 13.58
CA ILE A 61 -2.81 -1.70 13.65
C ILE A 61 -3.55 -0.95 14.77
N ILE A 62 -4.87 -1.09 14.89
CA ILE A 62 -5.64 -0.44 15.96
C ILE A 62 -5.31 -1.01 17.33
N ASN A 63 -5.12 -2.32 17.46
CA ASN A 63 -4.69 -2.94 18.72
C ASN A 63 -3.30 -2.42 19.15
N TYR A 64 -2.41 -2.13 18.20
CA TYR A 64 -1.07 -1.64 18.47
C TYR A 64 -1.02 -0.13 18.78
N PHE A 65 -1.75 0.71 18.04
CA PHE A 65 -1.69 2.18 18.14
C PHE A 65 -2.84 2.82 18.92
N GLY A 66 -3.91 2.07 19.19
CA GLY A 66 -5.12 2.55 19.84
C GLY A 66 -6.18 3.10 18.88
N ILE A 67 -7.44 3.05 19.31
CA ILE A 67 -8.63 3.44 18.51
C ILE A 67 -8.60 4.90 18.04
N GLU A 68 -7.93 5.78 18.77
CA GLU A 68 -7.76 7.20 18.40
C GLU A 68 -7.10 7.39 17.02
N LEU A 69 -6.31 6.41 16.57
CA LEU A 69 -5.74 6.42 15.21
C LEU A 69 -6.84 6.36 14.15
N GLN A 70 -7.86 5.51 14.35
CA GLN A 70 -8.99 5.41 13.44
C GLN A 70 -9.72 6.75 13.33
N TYR A 71 -9.99 7.42 14.45
CA TYR A 71 -10.68 8.71 14.44
C TYR A 71 -9.87 9.78 13.71
N ARG A 72 -8.54 9.80 13.85
CA ARG A 72 -7.67 10.69 13.08
C ARG A 72 -7.74 10.38 11.58
N VAL A 73 -7.68 9.11 11.19
CA VAL A 73 -7.84 8.69 9.79
C VAL A 73 -9.18 9.18 9.24
N GLN A 74 -10.28 8.92 9.94
CA GLN A 74 -11.63 9.34 9.54
C GLN A 74 -11.77 10.86 9.45
N GLU A 75 -11.18 11.62 10.39
CA GLU A 75 -11.15 13.08 10.32
C GLU A 75 -10.45 13.56 9.04
N ARG A 76 -9.33 12.94 8.67
CA ARG A 76 -8.62 13.24 7.43
C ARG A 76 -9.44 12.87 6.19
N ILE A 77 -10.17 11.76 6.22
CA ILE A 77 -11.08 11.34 5.14
C ILE A 77 -12.23 12.35 4.99
N ILE A 78 -12.86 12.77 6.09
CA ILE A 78 -13.96 13.75 6.07
C ILE A 78 -13.48 15.10 5.53
N LYS A 79 -12.38 15.64 6.07
CA LYS A 79 -11.88 16.97 5.69
C LYS A 79 -11.24 16.99 4.30
N GLY A 80 -10.50 15.94 3.94
CA GLY A 80 -9.72 15.88 2.70
C GLY A 80 -10.49 15.31 1.51
N PHE A 81 -11.41 14.38 1.76
CA PHE A 81 -12.11 13.62 0.71
C PHE A 81 -13.63 13.66 0.82
N ARG A 82 -14.18 14.56 1.65
CA ARG A 82 -15.63 14.70 1.85
C ARG A 82 -16.32 13.40 2.26
N GLY A 83 -15.61 12.55 3.01
CA GLY A 83 -16.16 11.34 3.63
C GLY A 83 -15.84 10.03 2.91
N GLU A 84 -15.20 10.04 1.74
CA GLU A 84 -14.80 8.82 1.04
C GLU A 84 -13.43 8.98 0.39
N GLN A 85 -12.41 8.28 0.88
CA GLN A 85 -11.09 8.26 0.27
C GLN A 85 -11.09 7.30 -0.94
N PRO A 86 -10.87 7.77 -2.18
CA PRO A 86 -10.90 6.90 -3.35
C PRO A 86 -9.81 5.81 -3.33
N VAL A 87 -10.14 4.63 -3.86
CA VAL A 87 -9.13 3.61 -4.18
C VAL A 87 -8.10 4.19 -5.16
N GLY A 88 -6.83 3.84 -4.97
CA GLY A 88 -5.73 4.44 -5.73
C GLY A 88 -5.25 5.79 -5.17
N THR A 89 -5.57 6.08 -3.91
CA THR A 89 -4.99 7.20 -3.14
C THR A 89 -4.38 6.67 -1.84
N SER A 90 -3.47 7.43 -1.24
CA SER A 90 -2.93 7.14 0.08
C SER A 90 -2.72 8.43 0.86
N ILE A 91 -2.99 8.39 2.17
CA ILE A 91 -2.73 9.53 3.06
C ILE A 91 -1.83 9.13 4.21
N ILE A 92 -0.87 10.01 4.51
CA ILE A 92 0.01 9.88 5.66
C ILE A 92 -0.66 10.52 6.88
N VAL A 93 -0.84 9.76 7.95
CA VAL A 93 -1.48 10.19 9.20
C VAL A 93 -0.55 9.89 10.37
N PRO A 94 -0.38 10.82 11.34
CA PRO A 94 0.45 10.56 12.51
C PRO A 94 -0.22 9.57 13.46
N THR A 95 0.57 8.60 13.93
CA THR A 95 0.14 7.60 14.91
C THR A 95 0.22 8.12 16.35
N GLN A 96 1.00 9.18 16.59
CA GLN A 96 1.43 9.66 17.91
C GLN A 96 2.35 8.69 18.66
N ASN A 97 2.85 7.65 18.00
CA ASN A 97 3.90 6.78 18.52
C ASN A 97 5.27 7.33 18.09
N PRO A 98 6.19 7.64 19.03
CA PRO A 98 7.47 8.23 18.68
C PRO A 98 8.40 7.29 17.90
N LYS A 99 8.21 5.96 17.99
CA LYS A 99 9.01 4.97 17.27
C LYS A 99 8.46 4.66 15.87
N HIS A 100 7.15 4.77 15.70
CA HIS A 100 6.45 4.41 14.47
C HIS A 100 5.50 5.55 14.08
N PRO A 101 6.04 6.73 13.70
CA PRO A 101 5.32 8.00 13.70
C PRO A 101 4.14 8.08 12.73
N TYR A 102 4.08 7.23 11.71
CA TYR A 102 3.12 7.37 10.63
C TYR A 102 2.37 6.08 10.28
N ILE A 103 1.18 6.27 9.73
CA ILE A 103 0.47 5.25 8.96
C ILE A 103 0.19 5.81 7.56
N ALA A 104 0.29 4.97 6.53
CA ALA A 104 -0.18 5.25 5.18
C ALA A 104 -1.52 4.55 4.96
N HIS A 105 -2.62 5.27 5.16
CA HIS A 105 -3.97 4.72 4.94
C HIS A 105 -4.24 4.65 3.43
N THR A 106 -4.31 3.42 2.92
CA THR A 106 -4.23 3.11 1.48
C THR A 106 -5.37 2.18 1.08
N PRO A 107 -6.56 2.72 0.73
CA PRO A 107 -7.71 1.90 0.37
C PRO A 107 -7.43 1.00 -0.83
N THR A 108 -7.63 -0.30 -0.63
CA THR A 108 -7.60 -1.31 -1.72
C THR A 108 -9.00 -1.58 -2.25
N MET A 109 -10.04 -1.15 -1.54
CA MET A 109 -11.44 -1.32 -1.89
C MET A 109 -12.29 -0.23 -1.25
N ARG A 110 -13.51 -0.03 -1.75
CA ARG A 110 -14.44 0.96 -1.16
C ARG A 110 -14.98 0.49 0.19
N VAL A 111 -15.52 -0.72 0.19
CA VAL A 111 -15.98 -1.47 1.37
C VAL A 111 -15.40 -2.89 1.27
N PRO A 112 -15.43 -3.70 2.33
CA PRO A 112 -15.05 -5.11 2.26
C PRO A 112 -15.74 -5.85 1.11
N LEU A 113 -14.99 -6.21 0.05
CA LEU A 113 -15.48 -6.91 -1.14
C LEU A 113 -14.35 -7.61 -1.89
N ARG A 114 -14.70 -8.56 -2.78
CA ARG A 114 -13.75 -9.22 -3.68
C ARG A 114 -13.31 -8.27 -4.78
N ILE A 115 -12.00 -8.04 -4.88
CA ILE A 115 -11.33 -7.20 -5.88
C ILE A 115 -10.49 -8.03 -6.85
N SER A 116 -10.73 -9.34 -6.92
CA SER A 116 -10.10 -10.18 -7.94
C SER A 116 -10.44 -9.67 -9.35
N ARG A 117 -9.45 -9.72 -10.25
CA ARG A 117 -9.53 -9.17 -11.61
C ARG A 117 -9.68 -7.65 -11.70
N THR A 118 -9.11 -6.92 -10.73
CA THR A 118 -8.98 -5.46 -10.76
C THR A 118 -7.51 -5.05 -10.65
N ASP A 119 -7.21 -3.78 -10.93
CA ASP A 119 -5.90 -3.15 -10.74
C ASP A 119 -5.78 -2.44 -9.38
N ASN A 120 -6.70 -2.71 -8.44
CA ASN A 120 -6.75 -2.02 -7.16
C ASN A 120 -5.46 -2.20 -6.33
N VAL A 121 -4.84 -3.38 -6.37
CA VAL A 121 -3.58 -3.64 -5.63
C VAL A 121 -2.44 -2.80 -6.20
N TYR A 122 -2.32 -2.77 -7.53
CA TYR A 122 -1.35 -1.94 -8.23
C TYR A 122 -1.56 -0.45 -7.90
N ASN A 123 -2.80 0.04 -8.00
CA ASN A 123 -3.14 1.44 -7.73
C ASN A 123 -2.88 1.82 -6.27
N ALA A 124 -3.23 0.95 -5.32
CA ALA A 124 -2.96 1.16 -3.89
C ALA A 124 -1.46 1.24 -3.61
N MET A 125 -0.67 0.28 -4.11
CA MET A 125 0.79 0.27 -3.93
C MET A 125 1.44 1.52 -4.53
N PHE A 126 1.06 1.88 -5.76
CA PHE A 126 1.60 3.06 -6.44
C PHE A 126 1.27 4.36 -5.69
N ALA A 127 0.03 4.49 -5.21
CA ALA A 127 -0.42 5.65 -4.46
C ALA A 127 0.29 5.78 -3.10
N MET A 128 0.55 4.68 -2.41
CA MET A 128 1.31 4.66 -1.16
C MET A 128 2.74 5.19 -1.40
N LEU A 129 3.43 4.72 -2.44
CA LEU A 129 4.78 5.16 -2.77
C LEU A 129 4.82 6.66 -3.08
N LEU A 130 3.86 7.16 -3.87
CA LEU A 130 3.73 8.59 -4.16
C LEU A 130 3.47 9.42 -2.89
N ALA A 131 2.59 8.96 -2.00
CA ALA A 131 2.29 9.67 -0.76
C ALA A 131 3.51 9.75 0.16
N VAL A 132 4.29 8.68 0.27
CA VAL A 132 5.55 8.66 1.02
C VAL A 132 6.60 9.57 0.39
N GLU A 133 6.71 9.61 -0.94
CA GLU A 133 7.60 10.54 -1.65
C GLU A 133 7.19 12.00 -1.41
N GLN A 134 5.92 12.34 -1.57
CA GLN A 134 5.40 13.69 -1.37
C GLN A 134 5.57 14.17 0.07
N HIS A 135 5.30 13.30 1.05
CA HIS A 135 5.60 13.55 2.46
C HIS A 135 7.10 13.80 2.65
N ASN A 136 7.95 13.00 2.01
CA ASN A 136 9.41 13.18 2.07
C ASN A 136 9.94 14.41 1.34
N GLN A 137 9.21 14.99 0.39
CA GLN A 137 9.64 16.25 -0.25
C GLN A 137 9.29 17.46 0.64
N SER A 138 8.11 17.44 1.27
CA SER A 138 7.57 18.58 2.03
C SER A 138 7.79 18.51 3.55
N GLY A 139 7.99 17.32 4.09
CA GLY A 139 7.99 17.04 5.52
C GLY A 139 9.32 17.35 6.22
N LYS A 140 9.21 17.84 7.46
CA LYS A 140 10.33 18.03 8.39
C LYS A 140 10.97 16.70 8.81
N TYR A 141 10.14 15.67 9.00
CA TYR A 141 10.58 14.32 9.35
C TYR A 141 10.31 13.39 8.18
N LYS A 142 11.36 12.71 7.72
CA LYS A 142 11.28 11.78 6.59
C LYS A 142 10.79 10.41 7.05
N ILE A 143 10.07 9.72 6.17
CA ILE A 143 9.74 8.31 6.23
C ILE A 143 10.83 7.57 5.45
N ASP A 144 11.74 6.92 6.18
CA ASP A 144 12.84 6.16 5.61
C ASP A 144 12.50 4.68 5.48
N ILE A 145 11.78 4.10 6.43
CA ILE A 145 11.39 2.69 6.45
C ILE A 145 9.86 2.55 6.43
N VAL A 146 9.33 1.89 5.40
CA VAL A 146 7.90 1.57 5.28
C VAL A 146 7.69 0.08 5.51
N ALA A 147 6.78 -0.29 6.39
CA ALA A 147 6.27 -1.65 6.55
C ALA A 147 4.94 -1.79 5.78
N CYS A 148 4.84 -2.75 4.86
CA CYS A 148 3.69 -2.93 3.99
C CYS A 148 3.22 -4.40 3.98
N PRO A 149 1.94 -4.68 4.25
CA PRO A 149 1.42 -6.04 4.19
C PRO A 149 1.12 -6.49 2.76
N GLY A 150 0.79 -7.77 2.57
CA GLY A 150 0.23 -8.23 1.30
C GLY A 150 -1.10 -7.55 1.01
N LEU A 151 -1.17 -6.76 -0.07
CA LEU A 151 -2.37 -5.99 -0.41
C LEU A 151 -3.40 -6.85 -1.14
N GLY A 152 -4.66 -6.80 -0.69
CA GLY A 152 -5.80 -7.40 -1.40
C GLY A 152 -5.95 -8.93 -1.32
N THR A 153 -5.04 -9.64 -0.64
CA THR A 153 -5.00 -11.12 -0.60
C THR A 153 -6.05 -11.75 0.32
N ALA A 154 -6.42 -11.08 1.41
CA ALA A 154 -7.41 -11.58 2.38
C ALA A 154 -8.85 -11.34 1.89
N THR A 155 -9.56 -10.36 2.48
CA THR A 155 -10.94 -9.99 2.10
C THR A 155 -11.10 -9.73 0.59
N GLY A 156 -10.06 -9.19 -0.04
CA GLY A 156 -10.05 -8.88 -1.47
C GLY A 156 -10.03 -10.11 -2.38
N GLY A 157 -9.58 -11.27 -1.90
CA GLY A 157 -9.55 -12.51 -2.67
C GLY A 157 -8.68 -12.48 -3.94
N VAL A 158 -7.70 -11.59 -4.02
CA VAL A 158 -6.67 -11.63 -5.08
C VAL A 158 -5.73 -12.80 -4.76
N SER A 159 -5.34 -13.60 -5.77
CA SER A 159 -4.34 -14.65 -5.53
C SER A 159 -3.02 -14.04 -5.08
N HIS A 160 -2.26 -14.77 -4.27
CA HIS A 160 -1.01 -14.27 -3.71
C HIS A 160 -0.02 -13.85 -4.81
N GLU A 161 0.07 -14.63 -5.89
CA GLU A 161 0.95 -14.37 -7.03
C GLU A 161 0.52 -13.11 -7.79
N GLU A 162 -0.79 -12.90 -7.97
CA GLU A 162 -1.30 -11.72 -8.68
C GLU A 162 -1.16 -10.45 -7.83
N ALA A 163 -1.41 -10.54 -6.52
CA ALA A 163 -1.16 -9.44 -5.61
C ALA A 163 0.32 -9.05 -5.60
N ALA A 164 1.22 -10.04 -5.49
CA ALA A 164 2.66 -9.82 -5.52
C ALA A 164 3.11 -9.21 -6.85
N ARG A 165 2.60 -9.70 -7.99
CA ARG A 165 2.87 -9.16 -9.32
C ARG A 165 2.44 -7.69 -9.44
N GLN A 166 1.24 -7.35 -8.98
CA GLN A 166 0.74 -5.97 -9.01
C GLN A 166 1.53 -5.03 -8.10
N MET A 167 1.89 -5.49 -6.89
CA MET A 167 2.72 -4.72 -5.96
C MET A 167 4.13 -4.47 -6.54
N GLU A 168 4.76 -5.50 -7.10
CA GLU A 168 6.08 -5.40 -7.75
C GLU A 168 6.03 -4.45 -8.93
N LEU A 169 5.03 -4.60 -9.81
CA LEU A 169 4.88 -3.77 -10.99
C LEU A 169 4.72 -2.28 -10.62
N ALA A 170 3.94 -1.99 -9.57
CA ALA A 170 3.79 -0.64 -9.04
C ALA A 170 5.13 -0.11 -8.52
N TYR A 171 5.84 -0.89 -7.71
CA TYR A 171 7.15 -0.53 -7.18
C TYR A 171 8.17 -0.26 -8.30
N ARG A 172 8.33 -1.20 -9.24
CA ARG A 172 9.25 -1.08 -10.38
C ARG A 172 8.94 0.15 -11.21
N ASN A 173 7.67 0.42 -11.51
CA ASN A 173 7.27 1.60 -12.27
C ASN A 173 7.48 2.91 -11.51
N PHE A 174 7.37 2.89 -10.18
CA PHE A 174 7.64 4.06 -9.33
C PHE A 174 9.14 4.38 -9.30
N MET A 175 9.98 3.35 -9.13
CA MET A 175 11.44 3.49 -9.11
C MET A 175 12.05 3.89 -10.46
N ASN A 176 11.32 3.66 -11.57
CA ASN A 176 11.78 3.93 -12.93
C ASN A 176 10.85 4.92 -13.66
N PRO A 177 10.82 6.20 -13.25
CA PRO A 177 9.98 7.20 -13.91
C PRO A 177 10.44 7.41 -15.37
N PRO A 178 9.51 7.60 -16.32
CA PRO A 178 9.87 7.81 -17.72
C PRO A 178 10.47 9.20 -17.92
N GLN A 179 11.42 9.33 -18.85
CA GLN A 179 11.94 10.63 -19.29
C GLN A 179 10.98 11.37 -20.26
N GLY A 180 10.01 10.66 -20.83
CA GLY A 180 9.01 11.22 -21.73
C GLY A 180 7.77 10.34 -21.81
N ILE A 181 6.60 10.98 -21.93
CA ILE A 181 5.30 10.29 -21.99
C ILE A 181 4.86 10.19 -23.45
N THR A 182 4.66 8.96 -23.93
CA THR A 182 4.15 8.67 -25.27
C THR A 182 3.00 7.67 -25.19
N TRP A 183 2.16 7.62 -26.24
CA TRP A 183 1.11 6.60 -26.33
C TRP A 183 1.67 5.17 -26.31
N LYS A 184 2.85 4.94 -26.88
CA LYS A 184 3.52 3.63 -26.82
C LYS A 184 3.84 3.24 -25.37
N TYR A 185 4.38 4.18 -24.59
CA TYR A 185 4.65 3.98 -23.17
C TYR A 185 3.35 3.73 -22.37
N ALA A 186 2.34 4.57 -22.56
CA ALA A 186 1.06 4.46 -21.86
C ALA A 186 0.36 3.11 -22.16
N LYS A 187 0.29 2.71 -23.44
CA LYS A 187 -0.28 1.41 -23.85
C LYS A 187 0.49 0.23 -23.27
N LYS A 188 1.84 0.28 -23.30
CA LYS A 188 2.68 -0.76 -22.68
C LYS A 188 2.38 -0.88 -21.19
N ARG A 189 2.28 0.24 -20.47
CA ARG A 189 1.97 0.24 -19.04
C ARG A 189 0.59 -0.36 -18.75
N GLN A 190 -0.43 -0.01 -19.54
CA GLN A 190 -1.76 -0.63 -19.42
C GLN A 190 -1.70 -2.15 -19.65
N GLN A 191 -0.97 -2.60 -20.67
CA GLN A 191 -0.79 -4.02 -20.97
C GLN A 191 -0.09 -4.79 -19.83
N GLU A 192 0.89 -4.17 -19.17
CA GLU A 192 1.56 -4.77 -18.00
C GLU A 192 0.65 -4.82 -16.77
N VAL A 193 -0.20 -3.81 -16.54
CA VAL A 193 -1.16 -3.79 -15.42
C VAL A 193 -2.27 -4.83 -15.63
N ILE A 194 -2.64 -5.10 -16.88
CA ILE A 194 -3.66 -6.08 -17.34
C ILE A 194 -5.10 -5.64 -17.04
N TYR A 195 -5.37 -5.13 -15.84
CA TYR A 195 -6.70 -4.72 -15.39
C TYR A 195 -6.93 -3.19 -15.53
N GLY A 196 -8.15 -2.73 -15.23
CA GLY A 196 -8.51 -1.31 -15.28
C GLY A 196 -9.23 -0.84 -16.56
N GLY A 197 -9.50 -1.76 -17.49
CA GLY A 197 -10.29 -1.51 -18.71
C GLY A 197 -9.65 -2.10 -19.96
N ASP A 198 -10.44 -2.16 -21.04
CA ASP A 198 -10.02 -2.69 -22.33
C ASP A 198 -9.42 -1.59 -23.22
N VAL A 199 -8.32 -1.91 -23.92
CA VAL A 199 -7.70 -0.99 -24.87
C VAL A 199 -8.47 -1.05 -26.20
N PHE A 200 -8.86 0.11 -26.73
CA PHE A 200 -9.39 0.19 -28.10
C PHE A 200 -8.28 -0.17 -29.11
N ASN A 201 -8.60 -1.11 -30.00
CA ASN A 201 -7.73 -1.49 -31.12
C ASN A 201 -7.55 -0.34 -32.11
#